data_AF-A0AAE0P6I0-F1
#
_entry.id   AF-A0AAE0P6I0-F1
#
_cell.length_a   1.000
_cell.length_b   1.000
_cell.length_c   1.000
_cell.angle_alpha   90.00
_cell.angle_beta   90.00
_cell.angle_gamma   90.00
#
_symmetry.space_group_name_H-M   'P 1'
#
loop_
_entity.id
_entity.type
_entity.pdbx_description
1 polymer ?
#
loop_
_entity_poly.entity_id
_entity_poly.type
_entity_poly.pdbx_seq_one_letter_code
_entity_poly.pdbx_strand_id
1 'polypeptide(L)'
;MITRFITDVTTKFNPFSANAKSARLFLSFLPPGARASGMNIKTQLLPRTSTEQSALHVKFKDGKEMTLDCENLGIKSIVEEVDRHSRILQKAVDLGN
;
A
#
# COMPACT_ATOMS: atom_id res chain seq x y z
N MET A 1 2.02 3.77 10.26
CA MET A 1 1.22 3.03 9.27
C MET A 1 0.14 2.21 9.95
N ILE A 2 -1.12 2.60 9.77
CA ILE A 2 -2.31 1.92 10.26
C ILE A 2 -2.76 0.94 9.17
N THR A 3 -2.70 -0.37 9.45
CA THR A 3 -2.99 -1.42 8.45
C THR A 3 -4.33 -2.13 8.69
N ARG A 4 -4.99 -1.89 9.83
CA ARG A 4 -6.24 -2.55 10.23
C ARG A 4 -7.40 -2.36 9.25
N PHE A 5 -7.40 -1.25 8.53
CA PHE A 5 -8.46 -0.87 7.58
C PHE A 5 -8.17 -1.28 6.14
N ILE A 6 -7.00 -1.85 5.87
CA ILE A 6 -6.59 -2.30 4.53
C ILE A 6 -7.10 -3.73 4.31
N THR A 7 -7.70 -3.99 3.16
CA THR A 7 -8.17 -5.32 2.73
C THR A 7 -7.26 -5.94 1.70
N ASP A 8 -6.84 -5.15 0.70
CA ASP A 8 -6.05 -5.64 -0.42
C ASP A 8 -4.87 -4.70 -0.68
N VAL A 9 -3.70 -5.29 -0.88
CA VAL A 9 -2.49 -4.59 -1.32
C VAL A 9 -2.00 -5.29 -2.59
N THR A 10 -2.06 -4.57 -3.70
CA THR A 10 -1.51 -5.04 -4.98
C THR A 10 -0.36 -4.12 -5.37
N THR A 11 0.82 -4.68 -5.63
CA THR A 11 1.97 -3.90 -6.08
C THR A 11 2.65 -4.57 -7.26
N LYS A 12 3.12 -3.73 -8.17
CA LYS A 12 3.89 -4.12 -9.35
C LYS A 12 5.12 -3.23 -9.40
N PHE A 13 6.31 -3.82 -9.41
CA PHE A 13 7.56 -3.05 -9.46
C PHE A 13 8.72 -3.84 -10.06
N ASN A 14 9.68 -3.12 -10.63
CA ASN A 14 10.96 -3.67 -11.08
C ASN A 14 11.99 -3.54 -9.92
N PRO A 15 12.51 -4.64 -9.35
CA PRO A 15 13.46 -4.57 -8.23
C PRO A 15 14.77 -3.83 -8.56
N PHE A 16 15.13 -3.78 -9.84
CA PHE A 16 16.34 -3.12 -10.34
C PHE A 16 16.13 -1.63 -10.62
N SER A 17 14.88 -1.15 -10.62
CA SER A 17 14.59 0.28 -10.73
C SER A 17 14.84 0.97 -9.38
N ALA A 18 15.60 2.06 -9.41
CA ALA A 18 15.81 2.91 -8.22
C ALA A 18 14.48 3.48 -7.71
N ASN A 19 13.56 3.78 -8.63
CA ASN A 19 12.25 4.38 -8.35
C ASN A 19 11.29 3.38 -7.68
N ALA A 20 11.54 2.08 -7.76
CA ALA A 20 10.76 1.05 -7.07
C ALA A 20 11.03 0.95 -5.56
N LYS A 21 11.90 1.81 -4.99
CA LYS A 21 12.26 1.76 -3.57
C LYS A 21 11.05 1.96 -2.66
N SER A 22 10.17 2.91 -2.97
CA SER A 22 9.01 3.22 -2.14
C SER A 22 8.02 2.03 -2.06
N ALA A 23 7.79 1.32 -3.17
CA ALA A 23 6.96 0.11 -3.20
C ALA A 23 7.48 -0.99 -2.26
N ARG A 24 8.79 -1.25 -2.30
CA ARG A 24 9.45 -2.25 -1.46
C ARG A 24 9.37 -1.89 0.02
N LEU A 25 9.62 -0.63 0.36
CA LEU A 25 9.52 -0.16 1.73
C LEU A 25 8.08 -0.24 2.25
N PHE A 26 7.08 0.10 1.43
CA PHE A 26 5.68 -0.04 1.82
C PHE A 26 5.32 -1.47 2.22
N LEU A 27 5.73 -2.46 1.42
CA LEU A 27 5.50 -3.88 1.75
C LEU A 27 6.14 -4.28 3.10
N SER A 28 7.29 -3.70 3.45
CA SER A 28 7.97 -4.00 4.72
C SER A 28 7.26 -3.44 5.96
N PHE A 29 6.39 -2.44 5.78
CA PHE A 29 5.58 -1.90 6.87
C PHE A 29 4.33 -2.73 7.19
N LEU A 30 3.99 -3.71 6.34
CA LEU A 30 2.86 -4.61 6.61
C LEU A 30 3.21 -5.53 7.79
N PRO A 31 2.28 -5.79 8.71
CA PRO A 31 2.55 -6.65 9.85
C PRO A 31 2.82 -8.10 9.41
N PRO A 32 3.62 -8.88 10.17
CA PRO A 32 3.93 -10.27 9.83
C PRO A 32 2.69 -11.15 9.62
N GLY A 33 1.64 -10.91 10.40
CA GLY A 33 0.37 -11.64 10.33
C GLY A 33 -0.65 -11.09 9.32
N ALA A 34 -0.29 -10.15 8.44
CA ALA A 34 -1.24 -9.49 7.53
C ALA A 34 -2.07 -10.50 6.70
N ARG A 35 -1.40 -11.50 6.12
CA ARG A 35 -2.08 -12.56 5.35
C ARG A 35 -3.00 -13.41 6.22
N ALA A 36 -2.57 -13.75 7.42
CA ALA A 36 -3.38 -14.53 8.38
C ALA A 36 -4.61 -13.74 8.87
N SER A 37 -4.53 -12.41 8.92
CA SER A 37 -5.65 -11.53 9.26
C SER A 37 -6.66 -11.30 8.13
N GLY A 38 -6.49 -11.98 6.99
CA GLY A 38 -7.38 -11.89 5.84
C GLY A 38 -7.04 -10.79 4.84
N MET A 39 -5.87 -10.16 4.95
CA MET A 39 -5.40 -9.18 3.96
C MET A 39 -4.84 -9.89 2.71
N ASN A 40 -5.37 -9.57 1.54
CA ASN A 40 -4.85 -10.10 0.28
C ASN A 40 -3.64 -9.27 -0.17
N ILE A 41 -2.49 -9.92 -0.34
CA ILE A 41 -1.26 -9.25 -0.78
C ILE A 41 -0.78 -9.88 -2.08
N LYS A 42 -0.86 -9.12 -3.18
CA LYS A 42 -0.38 -9.52 -4.51
C LYS A 42 0.85 -8.70 -4.89
N THR A 43 1.91 -9.39 -5.29
CA THR A 43 3.18 -8.77 -5.68
C THR A 43 3.58 -9.27 -7.06
N GLN A 44 3.67 -8.37 -8.04
CA GLN A 44 4.16 -8.67 -9.38
C GLN A 44 5.57 -8.10 -9.53
N LEU A 45 6.56 -8.97 -9.69
CA LEU A 45 7.93 -8.57 -10.00
C LEU A 45 8.09 -8.42 -11.52
N LEU A 46 8.53 -7.25 -11.94
CA LEU A 46 8.84 -6.98 -13.34
C LEU A 46 10.28 -7.41 -13.67
N PRO A 47 10.54 -7.94 -14.88
CA PRO A 47 11.89 -8.24 -15.35
C PRO A 47 12.76 -6.99 -15.39
N ARG A 48 14.08 -7.18 -15.32
CA ARG A 48 15.07 -6.07 -15.36
C ARG A 48 14.91 -5.17 -16.59
N THR A 49 14.52 -5.74 -17.74
CA THR A 49 14.34 -5.03 -19.02
C THR A 49 13.03 -4.23 -19.09
N SER A 50 12.10 -4.44 -18.15
CA SER A 50 10.82 -3.73 -18.14
C SER A 50 11.00 -2.29 -17.67
N THR A 51 10.46 -1.37 -18.47
CA THR A 51 10.35 0.07 -18.18
C THR A 51 8.95 0.44 -17.69
N GLU A 52 8.13 -0.54 -17.32
CA GLU A 52 6.80 -0.28 -16.78
C GLU A 52 6.88 0.43 -15.43
N GLN A 53 5.98 1.39 -15.24
CA GLN A 53 5.93 2.19 -14.03
C GLN A 53 5.60 1.33 -12.80
N SER A 54 6.30 1.61 -11.70
CA SER A 54 6.01 0.97 -10.41
C SER A 54 4.72 1.50 -9.80
N ALA A 55 3.79 0.59 -9.48
CA ALA A 55 2.48 0.93 -8.95
C ALA A 55 2.22 0.25 -7.60
N LEU A 56 1.54 0.97 -6.72
CA LEU A 56 0.99 0.46 -5.47
C LEU A 56 -0.51 0.76 -5.45
N HIS A 57 -1.31 -0.27 -5.23
CA HIS A 57 -2.75 -0.17 -5.12
C HIS A 57 -3.18 -0.74 -3.77
N VAL A 58 -3.93 0.06 -3.03
CA VAL A 58 -4.42 -0.24 -1.68
C VAL A 58 -5.93 -0.13 -1.66
N LYS A 59 -6.60 -1.16 -1.17
CA LYS A 59 -8.04 -1.19 -0.94
C LYS A 59 -8.34 -1.18 0.55
N PHE A 60 -9.37 -0.43 0.93
CA PHE A 60 -9.81 -0.27 2.30
C PHE A 60 -11.16 -0.95 2.56
N LYS A 61 -11.49 -1.17 3.83
CA LYS A 61 -12.71 -1.83 4.29
C LYS A 61 -14.00 -1.08 3.93
N ASP A 62 -13.92 0.22 3.71
CA ASP A 62 -15.03 1.06 3.22
C ASP A 62 -15.25 0.94 1.71
N GLY A 63 -14.48 0.09 1.03
CA GLY A 63 -14.51 -0.08 -0.42
C GLY A 63 -13.68 0.94 -1.19
N LYS A 64 -13.04 1.91 -0.51
CA LYS A 64 -12.19 2.88 -1.18
C LYS A 64 -10.94 2.21 -1.73
N GLU A 65 -10.58 2.61 -2.93
CA GLU A 65 -9.37 2.18 -3.61
C GLU A 65 -8.43 3.38 -3.79
N MET A 66 -7.13 3.16 -3.60
CA MET A 66 -6.10 4.18 -3.65
C MET A 66 -4.93 3.66 -4.47
N THR A 67 -4.67 4.30 -5.60
CA THR A 67 -3.49 4.04 -6.43
C THR A 67 -2.45 5.10 -6.14
N LEU A 68 -1.26 4.67 -5.73
CA LEU A 68 -0.14 5.51 -5.32
C LEU A 68 1.02 5.31 -6.29
N ASP A 69 1.52 6.42 -6.80
CA ASP A 69 2.69 6.46 -7.66
C ASP A 69 3.95 6.26 -6.82
N CYS A 70 4.62 5.12 -7.01
CA CYS A 70 5.81 4.79 -6.25
C CYS A 70 7.07 5.47 -6.78
N GLU A 71 7.03 6.09 -7.96
CA GLU A 71 8.20 6.69 -8.59
C GLU A 71 8.40 8.14 -8.19
N ASN A 72 7.30 8.89 -8.14
CA ASN A 72 7.34 10.31 -7.78
C ASN A 72 7.14 10.54 -6.28
N LEU A 73 6.45 9.63 -5.57
CA LEU A 73 6.20 9.77 -4.14
C LEU A 73 7.25 9.02 -3.32
N GLY A 74 7.82 9.74 -2.35
CA GLY A 74 8.64 9.15 -1.30
C GLY A 74 7.79 8.29 -0.37
N ILE A 75 8.42 7.30 0.26
CA ILE A 75 7.75 6.40 1.22
C ILE A 75 6.99 7.14 2.33
N LYS A 76 7.51 8.27 2.81
CA LYS A 76 6.85 9.09 3.84
C LYS A 76 5.48 9.57 3.36
N SER A 77 5.41 10.13 2.15
CA SER A 77 4.16 10.63 1.55
C SER A 77 3.16 9.51 1.31
N ILE A 78 3.63 8.35 0.82
CA ILE A 78 2.78 7.16 0.64
C ILE A 78 2.15 6.72 1.97
N VAL A 79 2.95 6.64 3.03
CA VAL A 79 2.46 6.26 4.37
C VAL A 79 1.50 7.31 4.92
N GLU A 80 1.77 8.60 4.73
CA GLU A 80 0.88 9.68 5.17
C GLU A 80 -0.49 9.63 4.49
N GLU A 81 -0.56 9.37 3.17
CA GLU A 81 -1.83 9.24 2.45
C GLU A 81 -2.66 8.05 2.94
N VAL A 82 -2.02 6.90 3.14
CA VAL A 82 -2.68 5.69 3.67
C VAL A 82 -3.15 5.90 5.11
N ASP A 83 -2.33 6.54 5.95
CA ASP A 83 -2.68 6.83 7.35
C ASP A 83 -3.78 7.89 7.44
N ARG A 84 -3.81 8.89 6.54
CA ARG A 84 -4.87 9.90 6.50
C ARG A 84 -6.23 9.24 6.31
N HIS A 85 -6.37 8.37 5.32
CA HIS A 85 -7.63 7.67 5.09
C HIS A 85 -7.98 6.72 6.24
N SER A 86 -6.99 5.99 6.75
CA SER A 86 -7.18 5.09 7.90
C SER A 86 -7.67 5.82 9.17
N ARG A 87 -7.18 7.05 9.43
CA ARG A 87 -7.63 7.86 10.56
C ARG A 87 -9.06 8.36 10.42
N ILE A 88 -9.50 8.65 9.19
CA ILE A 88 -10.90 9.02 8.92
C ILE A 88 -11.81 7.84 9.26
N LEU A 89 -11.43 6.62 8.84
CA LEU A 89 -12.16 5.40 9.18
C LEU A 89 -12.16 5.12 10.68
N GLN A 90 -11.03 5.33 11.36
CA GLN A 90 -10.96 5.19 12.81
C GLN A 90 -11.94 6.14 13.50
N LYS A 91 -11.94 7.43 13.14
CA LYS A 91 -12.88 8.41 13.70
C LYS A 91 -14.35 8.04 13.43
N ALA A 92 -14.66 7.54 12.24
CA ALA A 92 -16.01 7.10 11.90
C ALA A 92 -16.47 5.91 12.77
N VAL A 93 -15.56 4.97 13.05
CA VAL A 93 -15.82 3.85 13.97
C VAL A 93 -16.00 4.35 15.41
N ASP A 94 -15.20 5.32 15.84
CA ASP A 94 -15.25 5.85 17.21
C ASP A 94 -16.53 6.69 17.47
N LEU A 95 -17.04 7.38 16.45
CA LEU A 95 -18.27 8.18 16.51
C LEU A 95 -19.56 7.38 16.28
N GLY A 96 -19.44 6.21 15.62
CA GLY A 96 -20.55 5.34 15.26
C GLY A 96 -20.94 4.31 16.32
N ASN A 97 -20.36 4.40 17.53
CA ASN A 97 -20.69 3.59 18.70
C ASN A 97 -21.26 4.47 19.82
#